data_AF-A0A917NHM1-F1
#
_entry.id   AF-A0A917NHM1-F1
#
_cell.length_a   1.000
_cell.length_b   1.000
_cell.length_c   1.000
_cell.angle_alpha   90.00
_cell.angle_beta   90.00
_cell.angle_gamma   90.00
#
_symmetry.space_group_name_H-M   'P 1'
#
loop_
_entity.id
_entity.type
_entity.pdbx_description
1 polymer ?
#
loop_
_entity_poly.entity_id
_entity_poly.type
_entity_poly.pdbx_seq_one_letter_code
_entity_poly.pdbx_strand_id
1 'polypeptide(L)'
;MTQSVADVIAKLREHLKKISHYQEAVALLEWDARTGAPRKGAGLRAQTIGTLAAELFRLQTAPELAEWLERLTEPAVYAELSQVDQAIVRETKRDYDLLAKIPADRFAAYKVLTSEAQSVWEEAKAASDFARFAPYLEQIVAMKLEFIDHWGYGEHKYDALLDQYEPGMTVRRLDELFGALRTHTVALVQEIVQCGRKPDTGILARPFDVGQQRALSIAMLQRIGYDFEAGRLDETVHPFMTTINRYDNRVTTKFVPDDLRPSLFGTIHEGGHALYEQAIDPSFIGTPLATGTSMGIHESQSRFYENMIGRSLPFWEGAYGELVRLFPAQFADVPVYDFYCAINAVEPSLIRIEADEVTYNLHIMVRYDLEKALIEGDLRVADLPEAWRAKMQEYLGIVPPNDALGVLQDVHWSGGDFGYFPSYALGNLYAAQFRATLQREVPGVWEEVRRGNLGVVKAWLNEKIHRFGKLLTPGDIVQQVTGEPLDARYWTAYLDEKYRPIYGI
;
A
#
# COMPACT_ATOMS: atom_id res chain seq x y z
N MET A 1 -44.95 -10.82 10.29
CA MET A 1 -44.39 -9.94 11.34
C MET A 1 -43.17 -9.29 10.75
N THR A 2 -43.11 -7.97 10.70
CA THR A 2 -41.90 -7.23 10.35
C THR A 2 -40.79 -7.65 11.32
N GLN A 3 -39.68 -8.19 10.82
CA GLN A 3 -38.53 -8.59 11.65
C GLN A 3 -38.07 -7.37 12.47
N SER A 4 -37.52 -7.49 13.67
CA SER A 4 -36.98 -6.30 14.36
C SER A 4 -35.66 -5.84 13.69
N VAL A 5 -35.26 -4.57 13.88
CA VAL A 5 -33.97 -4.07 13.36
C VAL A 5 -32.80 -4.85 13.97
N ALA A 6 -32.90 -5.19 15.25
CA ALA A 6 -31.91 -6.01 15.95
C ALA A 6 -31.76 -7.41 15.33
N ASP A 7 -32.86 -8.05 14.93
CA ASP A 7 -32.80 -9.36 14.26
C ASP A 7 -32.10 -9.28 12.90
N VAL A 8 -32.30 -8.19 12.16
CA VAL A 8 -31.68 -7.98 10.84
C VAL A 8 -30.17 -7.77 10.98
N ILE A 9 -29.74 -6.94 11.93
CA ILE A 9 -28.30 -6.75 12.23
C ILE A 9 -27.65 -8.06 12.68
N ALA A 10 -28.32 -8.86 13.52
CA ALA A 10 -27.78 -10.14 13.97
C ALA A 10 -27.54 -11.10 12.79
N LYS A 11 -28.49 -11.21 11.87
CA LYS A 11 -28.35 -12.02 10.65
C LYS A 11 -27.25 -11.50 9.73
N LEU A 12 -27.17 -10.18 9.53
CA LEU A 12 -26.10 -9.56 8.76
C LEU A 12 -24.72 -9.93 9.34
N ARG A 13 -24.54 -9.81 10.65
CA ARG A 13 -23.27 -10.16 11.32
C ARG A 13 -22.92 -11.64 11.21
N GLU A 14 -23.90 -12.54 11.32
CA GLU A 14 -23.67 -13.97 11.12
C GLU A 14 -23.22 -14.28 9.68
N HIS A 15 -23.83 -13.63 8.69
CA HIS A 15 -23.47 -13.74 7.28
C HIS A 15 -22.07 -13.20 6.99
N LEU A 16 -21.74 -12.03 7.54
CA LEU A 16 -20.40 -11.42 7.42
C LEU A 16 -19.31 -12.28 8.06
N LYS A 17 -19.60 -12.92 9.19
CA LYS A 17 -18.69 -13.87 9.83
C LYS A 17 -18.42 -15.08 8.94
N LYS A 18 -19.44 -15.55 8.23
CA LYS A 18 -19.25 -16.63 7.23
C LYS A 18 -18.35 -16.17 6.10
N ILE A 19 -18.56 -14.96 5.58
CA ILE A 19 -17.70 -14.34 4.56
C ILE A 19 -16.24 -14.29 5.03
N SER A 20 -15.98 -13.86 6.27
CA SER A 20 -14.61 -13.77 6.79
C SER A 20 -13.89 -15.12 6.88
N HIS A 21 -14.60 -16.21 7.18
CA HIS A 21 -14.00 -17.54 7.18
C HIS A 21 -13.59 -18.01 5.77
N TYR A 22 -14.35 -17.65 4.74
CA TYR A 22 -13.95 -17.92 3.35
C TYR A 22 -12.74 -17.08 2.95
N GLN A 23 -12.71 -15.80 3.33
CA GLN A 23 -11.56 -14.92 3.09
C GLN A 23 -10.28 -15.47 3.74
N GLU A 24 -10.37 -15.93 4.99
CA GLU A 24 -9.25 -16.59 5.68
C GLU A 24 -8.72 -17.81 4.91
N ALA A 25 -9.60 -18.71 4.48
CA ALA A 25 -9.20 -19.90 3.74
C ALA A 25 -8.55 -19.55 2.39
N VAL A 26 -9.08 -18.56 1.68
CA VAL A 26 -8.50 -18.07 0.41
C VAL A 26 -7.13 -17.45 0.65
N ALA A 27 -7.01 -16.53 1.62
CA ALA A 27 -5.76 -15.86 1.95
C ALA A 27 -4.66 -16.86 2.33
N LEU A 28 -5.00 -17.93 3.07
CA LEU A 28 -4.03 -18.97 3.43
C LEU A 28 -3.53 -19.75 2.20
N LEU A 29 -4.42 -20.10 1.27
CA LEU A 29 -4.06 -20.84 0.04
C LEU A 29 -3.24 -19.98 -0.93
N GLU A 30 -3.51 -18.68 -0.96
CA GLU A 30 -2.74 -17.69 -1.72
C GLU A 30 -1.36 -17.47 -1.10
N TRP A 31 -1.28 -17.36 0.23
CA TRP A 31 -0.01 -17.30 0.94
C TRP A 31 0.83 -18.55 0.68
N ASP A 32 0.27 -19.75 0.84
CA ASP A 32 0.95 -21.03 0.59
C ASP A 32 1.48 -21.10 -0.86
N ALA A 33 0.75 -20.51 -1.81
CA ALA A 33 1.16 -20.38 -3.20
C ALA A 33 2.52 -19.71 -3.39
N ARG A 34 2.82 -18.74 -2.52
CA ARG A 34 3.96 -17.85 -2.63
C ARG A 34 5.13 -18.27 -1.74
N THR A 35 4.92 -19.17 -0.79
CA THR A 35 5.89 -19.44 0.30
C THR A 35 6.37 -20.89 0.39
N GLY A 36 5.95 -21.78 -0.51
CA GLY A 36 6.53 -23.13 -0.56
C GLY A 36 5.73 -24.23 -1.23
N ALA A 37 4.50 -23.96 -1.67
CA ALA A 37 3.64 -24.96 -2.28
C ALA A 37 4.31 -25.70 -3.46
N PRO A 38 4.24 -27.04 -3.53
CA PRO A 38 4.82 -27.80 -4.63
C PRO A 38 4.22 -27.44 -6.00
N ARG A 39 5.09 -27.20 -6.99
CA ARG A 39 4.69 -26.79 -8.36
C ARG A 39 3.68 -27.73 -9.03
N LYS A 40 3.79 -29.05 -8.81
CA LYS A 40 2.84 -30.04 -9.37
C LYS A 40 1.40 -29.87 -8.86
N GLY A 41 1.20 -29.23 -7.70
CA GLY A 41 -0.11 -28.95 -7.12
C GLY A 41 -0.73 -27.63 -7.59
N ALA A 42 -0.02 -26.79 -8.35
CA ALA A 42 -0.45 -25.43 -8.68
C ALA A 42 -1.82 -25.38 -9.37
N GLY A 43 -2.06 -26.23 -10.37
CA GLY A 43 -3.34 -26.27 -11.09
C GLY A 43 -4.52 -26.68 -10.21
N LEU A 44 -4.35 -27.69 -9.33
CA LEU A 44 -5.39 -28.12 -8.40
C LEU A 44 -5.66 -27.04 -7.34
N ARG A 45 -4.62 -26.40 -6.80
CA ARG A 45 -4.78 -25.34 -5.82
C ARG A 45 -5.47 -24.11 -6.42
N ALA A 46 -5.16 -23.75 -7.67
CA ALA A 46 -5.88 -22.71 -8.39
C ALA A 46 -7.39 -23.02 -8.54
N GLN A 47 -7.75 -24.28 -8.83
CA GLN A 47 -9.16 -24.71 -8.87
C GLN A 47 -9.83 -24.62 -7.49
N THR A 48 -9.14 -24.99 -6.41
CA THR A 48 -9.64 -24.86 -5.04
C THR A 48 -9.89 -23.40 -4.67
N ILE A 49 -8.91 -22.51 -4.93
CA ILE A 49 -9.06 -21.07 -4.70
C ILE A 49 -10.24 -20.53 -5.51
N GLY A 50 -10.36 -20.89 -6.80
CA GLY A 50 -11.47 -20.47 -7.64
C GLY A 50 -12.84 -20.92 -7.12
N THR A 51 -12.93 -22.14 -6.59
CA THR A 51 -14.17 -22.65 -5.98
C THR A 51 -14.56 -21.86 -4.74
N LEU A 52 -13.61 -21.59 -3.84
CA LEU A 52 -13.86 -20.81 -2.63
C LEU A 52 -14.19 -19.35 -2.94
N ALA A 53 -13.51 -18.75 -3.91
CA ALA A 53 -13.78 -17.40 -4.38
C ALA A 53 -15.18 -17.28 -5.02
N ALA A 54 -15.65 -18.31 -5.74
CA ALA A 54 -17.01 -18.33 -6.28
C ALA A 54 -18.08 -18.38 -5.18
N GLU A 55 -17.87 -19.19 -4.12
CA GLU A 55 -18.77 -19.20 -2.97
C GLU A 55 -18.73 -17.88 -2.20
N LEU A 56 -17.54 -17.29 -2.03
CA LEU A 56 -17.37 -15.97 -1.43
C LEU A 56 -18.15 -14.91 -2.21
N PHE A 57 -18.01 -14.87 -3.54
CA PHE A 57 -18.76 -13.96 -4.41
C PHE A 57 -20.28 -14.14 -4.25
N ARG A 58 -20.75 -15.39 -4.21
CA ARG A 58 -22.18 -15.71 -4.01
C ARG A 58 -22.70 -15.20 -2.66
N LEU A 59 -21.88 -15.25 -1.61
CA LEU A 59 -22.24 -14.67 -0.31
C LEU A 59 -22.25 -13.14 -0.35
N GLN A 60 -21.28 -12.52 -1.02
CA GLN A 60 -21.17 -11.07 -1.13
C GLN A 60 -22.25 -10.44 -2.02
N THR A 61 -22.94 -11.23 -2.84
CA THR A 61 -24.01 -10.79 -3.76
C THR A 61 -25.35 -11.47 -3.48
N ALA A 62 -25.51 -12.05 -2.28
CA ALA A 62 -26.71 -12.78 -1.90
C ALA A 62 -27.96 -11.87 -1.90
N PRO A 63 -29.13 -12.33 -2.40
CA PRO A 63 -30.37 -11.56 -2.36
C PRO A 63 -30.77 -11.14 -0.94
N GLU A 64 -30.59 -12.01 0.05
CA GLU A 64 -30.92 -11.72 1.44
C GLU A 64 -30.03 -10.60 2.01
N LEU A 65 -28.78 -10.52 1.57
CA LEU A 65 -27.88 -9.42 1.95
C LEU A 65 -28.40 -8.09 1.39
N ALA A 66 -28.90 -8.08 0.14
CA ALA A 66 -29.51 -6.90 -0.46
C ALA A 66 -30.73 -6.41 0.35
N GLU A 67 -31.63 -7.33 0.73
CA GLU A 67 -32.81 -7.02 1.54
C GLU A 67 -32.45 -6.43 2.91
N TRP A 68 -31.44 -6.99 3.58
CA TRP A 68 -30.98 -6.45 4.86
C TRP A 68 -30.36 -5.06 4.70
N LEU A 69 -29.53 -4.87 3.68
CA LEU A 69 -28.89 -3.59 3.41
C LEU A 69 -29.90 -2.50 3.02
N GLU A 70 -30.88 -2.80 2.19
CA GLU A 70 -31.95 -1.87 1.82
C GLU A 70 -32.65 -1.34 3.07
N ARG A 71 -33.05 -2.26 3.96
CA ARG A 71 -33.71 -1.89 5.22
C ARG A 71 -32.80 -1.12 6.17
N LEU A 72 -31.56 -1.57 6.35
CA LEU A 72 -30.62 -0.98 7.31
C LEU A 72 -30.10 0.39 6.86
N THR A 73 -30.18 0.69 5.57
CA THR A 73 -29.82 2.01 5.00
C THR A 73 -31.00 2.98 4.94
N GLU A 74 -32.22 2.57 5.31
CA GLU A 74 -33.34 3.50 5.49
C GLU A 74 -32.96 4.58 6.51
N PRO A 75 -33.12 5.89 6.22
CA PRO A 75 -32.59 6.96 7.08
C PRO A 75 -33.06 6.90 8.54
N ALA A 76 -34.32 6.52 8.79
CA ALA A 76 -34.86 6.38 10.14
C ALA A 76 -34.23 5.20 10.89
N VAL A 77 -34.01 4.07 10.21
CA VAL A 77 -33.40 2.87 10.80
C VAL A 77 -31.91 3.09 11.03
N TYR A 78 -31.20 3.64 10.04
CA TYR A 78 -29.76 3.88 10.11
C TYR A 78 -29.41 4.82 11.28
N ALA A 79 -30.24 5.83 11.54
CA ALA A 79 -30.05 6.77 12.64
C ALA A 79 -30.21 6.12 14.04
N GLU A 80 -30.91 4.99 14.16
CA GLU A 80 -31.07 4.23 15.41
C GLU A 80 -29.94 3.22 15.65
N LEU A 81 -29.12 2.93 14.63
CA LEU A 81 -27.99 1.99 14.74
C LEU A 81 -26.86 2.57 15.60
N SER A 82 -26.12 1.69 16.27
CA SER A 82 -24.86 2.07 16.92
C SER A 82 -23.84 2.55 15.88
N GLN A 83 -22.86 3.35 16.27
CA GLN A 83 -21.79 3.80 15.36
C GLN A 83 -21.06 2.63 14.68
N VAL A 84 -20.85 1.53 15.42
CA VAL A 84 -20.22 0.32 14.88
C VAL A 84 -21.12 -0.35 13.84
N ASP A 85 -22.42 -0.48 14.12
CA ASP A 85 -23.37 -1.08 13.16
C ASP A 85 -23.54 -0.20 11.92
N GLN A 86 -23.56 1.13 12.07
CA GLN A 86 -23.55 2.07 10.96
C GLN A 86 -22.34 1.85 10.05
N ALA A 87 -21.14 1.73 10.63
CA ALA A 87 -19.92 1.47 9.86
C ALA A 87 -19.96 0.09 9.19
N ILE A 88 -20.44 -0.96 9.87
CA ILE A 88 -20.62 -2.29 9.26
C ILE A 88 -21.54 -2.20 8.05
N VAL A 89 -22.68 -1.53 8.18
CA VAL A 89 -23.65 -1.35 7.08
C VAL A 89 -23.04 -0.55 5.94
N ARG A 90 -22.34 0.55 6.23
CA ARG A 90 -21.66 1.39 5.24
C ARG A 90 -20.64 0.59 4.42
N GLU A 91 -19.69 -0.08 5.09
CA GLU A 91 -18.65 -0.84 4.41
C GLU A 91 -19.24 -2.05 3.65
N THR A 92 -20.21 -2.75 4.24
CA THR A 92 -20.87 -3.88 3.56
C THR A 92 -21.65 -3.42 2.33
N LYS A 93 -22.37 -2.29 2.42
CA LYS A 93 -23.14 -1.72 1.30
C LYS A 93 -22.22 -1.34 0.15
N ARG A 94 -21.08 -0.74 0.47
CA ARG A 94 -20.06 -0.35 -0.49
C ARG A 94 -19.50 -1.58 -1.22
N ASP A 95 -19.07 -2.60 -0.49
CA ASP A 95 -18.55 -3.84 -1.08
C ASP A 95 -19.62 -4.56 -1.92
N TYR A 96 -20.86 -4.60 -1.43
CA TYR A 96 -22.00 -5.15 -2.16
C TYR A 96 -22.24 -4.39 -3.48
N ASP A 97 -22.29 -3.06 -3.44
CA ASP A 97 -22.55 -2.23 -4.61
C ASP A 97 -21.47 -2.36 -5.69
N LEU A 98 -20.21 -2.48 -5.30
CA LEU A 98 -19.09 -2.68 -6.23
C LEU A 98 -19.27 -3.95 -7.07
N LEU A 99 -19.84 -5.00 -6.49
CA LEU A 99 -20.07 -6.27 -7.15
C LEU A 99 -21.44 -6.34 -7.84
N ALA A 100 -22.51 -5.95 -7.14
CA ALA A 100 -23.89 -6.16 -7.56
C ALA A 100 -24.36 -5.18 -8.65
N LYS A 101 -23.75 -3.99 -8.77
CA LYS A 101 -24.10 -3.03 -9.84
C LYS A 101 -23.51 -3.42 -11.20
N ILE A 102 -22.51 -4.30 -11.22
CA ILE A 102 -21.91 -4.80 -12.45
C ILE A 102 -22.61 -6.09 -12.89
N PRO A 103 -23.07 -6.20 -14.15
CA PRO A 103 -23.62 -7.45 -14.64
C PRO A 103 -22.62 -8.61 -14.49
N ALA A 104 -23.09 -9.76 -14.00
CA ALA A 104 -22.22 -10.88 -13.65
C ALA A 104 -21.40 -11.41 -14.83
N ASP A 105 -21.96 -11.42 -16.04
CA ASP A 105 -21.27 -11.80 -17.28
C ASP A 105 -20.17 -10.80 -17.66
N ARG A 106 -20.41 -9.50 -17.45
CA ARG A 106 -19.41 -8.44 -17.67
C ARG A 106 -18.26 -8.53 -16.67
N PHE A 107 -18.56 -8.75 -15.39
CA PHE A 107 -17.53 -8.95 -14.37
C PHE A 107 -16.68 -10.21 -14.65
N ALA A 108 -17.32 -11.32 -15.04
CA ALA A 108 -16.61 -12.54 -15.43
C ALA A 108 -15.70 -12.31 -16.65
N ALA A 109 -16.18 -11.61 -17.68
CA ALA A 109 -15.38 -11.26 -18.85
C ALA A 109 -14.18 -10.39 -18.49
N TYR A 110 -14.36 -9.40 -17.59
CA TYR A 110 -13.27 -8.57 -17.09
C TYR A 110 -12.20 -9.38 -16.35
N LYS A 111 -12.59 -10.36 -15.53
CA LYS A 111 -11.63 -11.24 -14.83
C LYS A 111 -10.83 -12.12 -15.78
N VAL A 112 -11.45 -12.63 -16.85
CA VAL A 112 -10.72 -13.36 -17.91
C VAL A 112 -9.73 -12.42 -18.60
N LEU A 113 -10.20 -11.23 -19.01
CA LEU A 113 -9.38 -10.24 -19.70
C LEU A 113 -8.14 -9.86 -18.88
N THR A 114 -8.28 -9.53 -17.59
CA THR A 114 -7.13 -9.10 -16.77
C THR A 114 -6.17 -10.24 -16.47
N SER A 115 -6.65 -11.48 -16.31
CA SER A 115 -5.79 -12.66 -16.16
C SER A 115 -4.94 -12.91 -17.41
N GLU A 116 -5.54 -12.79 -18.61
CA GLU A 116 -4.82 -12.92 -19.88
C GLU A 116 -3.84 -11.74 -20.07
N ALA A 117 -4.29 -10.53 -19.78
CA ALA A 117 -3.50 -9.31 -19.90
C ALA A 117 -2.25 -9.32 -19.01
N GLN A 118 -2.33 -9.84 -17.78
CA GLN A 118 -1.16 -10.02 -16.91
C GLN A 118 -0.13 -10.96 -17.52
N SER A 119 -0.57 -12.10 -18.07
CA SER A 119 0.33 -13.06 -18.71
C SER A 119 1.00 -12.45 -19.95
N VAL A 120 0.24 -11.72 -20.77
CA VAL A 120 0.76 -11.00 -21.94
C VAL A 120 1.70 -9.87 -21.52
N TRP A 121 1.40 -9.17 -20.42
CA TRP A 121 2.25 -8.11 -19.87
C TRP A 121 3.61 -8.65 -19.43
N GLU A 122 3.68 -9.81 -18.77
CA GLU A 122 4.96 -10.43 -18.38
C GLU A 122 5.86 -10.65 -19.59
N GLU A 123 5.30 -11.20 -20.67
CA GLU A 123 6.02 -11.43 -21.92
C GLU A 123 6.38 -10.12 -22.65
N ALA A 124 5.44 -9.17 -22.70
CA ALA A 124 5.64 -7.86 -23.30
C ALA A 124 6.75 -7.07 -22.58
N LYS A 125 6.75 -7.08 -21.24
CA LYS A 125 7.80 -6.46 -20.43
C LYS A 125 9.15 -7.10 -20.69
N ALA A 126 9.24 -8.42 -20.73
CA ALA A 126 10.48 -9.13 -21.01
C ALA A 126 11.03 -8.81 -22.42
N ALA A 127 10.15 -8.65 -23.41
CA ALA A 127 10.50 -8.30 -24.78
C ALA A 127 10.63 -6.79 -25.04
N SER A 128 10.28 -5.95 -24.06
CA SER A 128 10.09 -4.50 -24.24
C SER A 128 9.16 -4.14 -25.42
N ASP A 129 8.05 -4.87 -25.58
CA ASP A 129 7.11 -4.76 -26.69
C ASP A 129 5.73 -4.28 -26.20
N PHE A 130 5.54 -2.96 -26.10
CA PHE A 130 4.26 -2.40 -25.66
C PHE A 130 3.13 -2.67 -26.65
N ALA A 131 3.41 -2.77 -27.95
CA ALA A 131 2.40 -3.01 -28.98
C ALA A 131 1.68 -4.35 -28.75
N ARG A 132 2.36 -5.33 -28.17
CA ARG A 132 1.75 -6.61 -27.76
C ARG A 132 0.74 -6.47 -26.61
N PHE A 133 0.98 -5.56 -25.67
CA PHE A 133 0.12 -5.34 -24.51
C PHE A 133 -1.00 -4.31 -24.77
N ALA A 134 -0.79 -3.35 -25.66
CA ALA A 134 -1.72 -2.26 -25.94
C ALA A 134 -3.18 -2.70 -26.21
N PRO A 135 -3.46 -3.76 -27.02
CA PRO A 135 -4.84 -4.18 -27.26
C PRO A 135 -5.58 -4.69 -26.01
N TYR A 136 -4.85 -5.24 -25.04
CA TYR A 136 -5.42 -5.67 -23.76
C TYR A 136 -5.70 -4.46 -22.87
N LEU A 137 -4.76 -3.52 -22.82
CA LEU A 137 -4.91 -2.29 -22.05
C LEU A 137 -6.09 -1.43 -22.57
N GLU A 138 -6.29 -1.35 -23.88
CA GLU A 138 -7.47 -0.69 -24.49
C GLU A 138 -8.79 -1.32 -24.02
N GLN A 139 -8.88 -2.65 -24.00
CA GLN A 139 -10.07 -3.35 -23.51
C GLN A 139 -10.29 -3.15 -22.01
N ILE A 140 -9.21 -3.13 -21.22
CA ILE A 140 -9.29 -2.90 -19.77
C ILE A 140 -9.81 -1.48 -19.51
N VAL A 141 -9.27 -0.46 -20.17
CA VAL A 141 -9.74 0.93 -20.04
C VAL A 141 -11.21 1.05 -20.45
N ALA A 142 -11.62 0.40 -21.55
CA ALA A 142 -13.01 0.41 -21.99
C ALA A 142 -13.96 -0.24 -20.95
N MET A 143 -13.59 -1.38 -20.37
CA MET A 143 -14.38 -2.02 -19.31
C MET A 143 -14.40 -1.20 -18.02
N LYS A 144 -13.32 -0.51 -17.68
CA LYS A 144 -13.30 0.41 -16.53
C LYS A 144 -14.27 1.57 -16.72
N LEU A 145 -14.33 2.15 -17.92
CA LEU A 145 -15.29 3.20 -18.24
C LEU A 145 -16.74 2.70 -18.13
N GLU A 146 -17.03 1.50 -18.63
CA GLU A 146 -18.33 0.86 -18.44
C GLU A 146 -18.66 0.66 -16.95
N PHE A 147 -17.70 0.20 -16.13
CA PHE A 147 -17.94 0.01 -14.70
C PHE A 147 -18.16 1.34 -13.97
N ILE A 148 -17.46 2.40 -14.37
CA ILE A 148 -17.70 3.76 -13.86
C ILE A 148 -19.14 4.20 -14.15
N ASP A 149 -19.69 3.91 -15.34
CA ASP A 149 -21.08 4.24 -15.67
C ASP A 149 -22.09 3.49 -14.77
N HIS A 150 -21.77 2.26 -14.36
CA HIS A 150 -22.60 1.49 -13.42
C HIS A 150 -22.48 1.97 -11.97
N TRP A 151 -21.28 2.32 -11.52
CA TRP A 151 -21.04 2.77 -10.15
C TRP A 151 -21.50 4.21 -9.92
N GLY A 152 -21.40 5.04 -10.96
CA GLY A 152 -21.50 6.49 -10.87
C GLY A 152 -20.21 7.14 -10.37
N TYR A 153 -20.08 8.44 -10.58
CA TYR A 153 -18.93 9.23 -10.13
C TYR A 153 -19.37 10.64 -9.71
N GLY A 154 -18.49 11.33 -8.97
CA GLY A 154 -18.71 12.70 -8.51
C GLY A 154 -18.34 13.73 -9.58
N GLU A 155 -17.27 14.48 -9.32
CA GLU A 155 -16.81 15.55 -10.21
C GLU A 155 -16.08 14.98 -11.43
N HIS A 156 -15.31 13.91 -11.25
CA HIS A 156 -14.44 13.35 -12.28
C HIS A 156 -14.61 11.82 -12.39
N LYS A 157 -14.57 11.25 -13.60
CA LYS A 157 -14.75 9.80 -13.84
C LYS A 157 -13.77 8.94 -13.03
N TYR A 158 -12.51 9.35 -13.03
CA TYR A 158 -11.44 8.74 -12.24
C TYR A 158 -11.70 8.72 -10.72
N ASP A 159 -12.59 9.57 -10.18
CA ASP A 159 -12.95 9.53 -8.75
C ASP A 159 -13.57 8.19 -8.36
N ALA A 160 -14.35 7.54 -9.24
CA ALA A 160 -14.93 6.23 -8.97
C ALA A 160 -13.87 5.11 -8.89
N LEU A 161 -12.71 5.30 -9.52
CA LEU A 161 -11.58 4.38 -9.46
C LEU A 161 -10.71 4.65 -8.24
N LEU A 162 -10.45 5.92 -7.94
CA LEU A 162 -9.77 6.34 -6.70
C LEU A 162 -10.51 5.88 -5.46
N ASP A 163 -11.82 6.09 -5.44
CA ASP A 163 -12.65 5.84 -4.26
C ASP A 163 -12.52 4.38 -3.82
N GLN A 164 -12.36 3.43 -4.74
CA GLN A 164 -12.16 1.99 -4.46
C GLN A 164 -10.99 1.72 -3.49
N TYR A 165 -9.92 2.50 -3.55
CA TYR A 165 -8.71 2.32 -2.75
C TYR A 165 -8.57 3.37 -1.65
N GLU A 166 -9.04 4.59 -1.91
CA GLU A 166 -9.03 5.70 -0.96
C GLU A 166 -10.40 6.40 -0.89
N PRO A 167 -11.34 5.87 -0.07
CA PRO A 167 -12.69 6.40 0.02
C PRO A 167 -12.73 7.89 0.34
N GLY A 168 -13.45 8.65 -0.48
CA GLY A 168 -13.60 10.11 -0.34
C GLY A 168 -12.45 10.94 -0.92
N MET A 169 -11.38 10.33 -1.44
CA MET A 169 -10.36 11.05 -2.20
C MET A 169 -10.86 11.36 -3.62
N THR A 170 -10.52 12.54 -4.14
CA THR A 170 -10.93 12.98 -5.47
C THR A 170 -9.76 13.54 -6.27
N VAL A 171 -9.93 13.62 -7.59
CA VAL A 171 -8.98 14.28 -8.50
C VAL A 171 -8.72 15.71 -8.06
N ARG A 172 -9.75 16.48 -7.70
CA ARG A 172 -9.59 17.85 -7.21
C ARG A 172 -8.66 17.91 -6.01
N ARG A 173 -8.84 17.01 -5.03
CA ARG A 173 -7.99 16.99 -3.83
C ARG A 173 -6.57 16.51 -4.12
N LEU A 174 -6.41 15.51 -4.98
CA LEU A 174 -5.09 15.03 -5.39
C LEU A 174 -4.32 16.08 -6.19
N ASP A 175 -4.97 16.80 -7.10
CA ASP A 175 -4.34 17.87 -7.88
C ASP A 175 -3.82 19.01 -6.97
N GLU A 176 -4.58 19.37 -5.93
CA GLU A 176 -4.14 20.32 -4.89
C GLU A 176 -2.90 19.80 -4.13
N LEU A 177 -2.94 18.55 -3.65
CA LEU A 177 -1.85 17.94 -2.87
C LEU A 177 -0.58 17.75 -3.71
N PHE A 178 -0.72 17.20 -4.92
CA PHE A 178 0.39 16.88 -5.80
C PHE A 178 0.99 18.13 -6.46
N GLY A 179 0.21 19.17 -6.72
CA GLY A 179 0.71 20.41 -7.32
C GLY A 179 1.82 21.08 -6.48
N ALA A 180 1.55 21.27 -5.19
CA ALA A 180 2.52 21.84 -4.25
C ALA A 180 3.73 20.91 -4.04
N LEU A 181 3.47 19.62 -3.84
CA LEU A 181 4.49 18.61 -3.64
C LEU A 181 5.46 18.50 -4.82
N ARG A 182 4.94 18.40 -6.05
CA ARG A 182 5.72 18.26 -7.28
C ARG A 182 6.73 19.40 -7.44
N THR A 183 6.26 20.63 -7.27
CA THR A 183 7.11 21.82 -7.44
C THR A 183 8.28 21.83 -6.46
N HIS A 184 8.00 21.55 -5.19
CA HIS A 184 9.04 21.48 -4.15
C HIS A 184 10.02 20.34 -4.38
N THR A 185 9.50 19.12 -4.62
CA THR A 185 10.33 17.92 -4.76
C THR A 185 11.23 18.00 -5.99
N VAL A 186 10.75 18.51 -7.13
CA VAL A 186 11.60 18.70 -8.33
C VAL A 186 12.74 19.67 -8.04
N ALA A 187 12.48 20.78 -7.34
CA ALA A 187 13.52 21.73 -6.95
C ALA A 187 14.56 21.09 -6.01
N LEU A 188 14.12 20.35 -4.99
CA LEU A 188 15.02 19.65 -4.08
C LEU A 188 15.89 18.61 -4.79
N VAL A 189 15.31 17.82 -5.71
CA VAL A 189 16.06 16.85 -6.52
C VAL A 189 17.13 17.56 -7.36
N GLN A 190 16.80 18.71 -7.96
CA GLN A 190 17.77 19.50 -8.72
C GLN A 190 18.90 20.03 -7.84
N GLU A 191 18.61 20.55 -6.64
CA GLU A 191 19.62 21.01 -5.68
C GLU A 191 20.57 19.85 -5.27
N ILE A 192 20.01 18.67 -4.96
CA ILE A 192 20.76 17.46 -4.60
C ILE A 192 21.69 17.02 -5.73
N VAL A 193 21.18 16.97 -6.97
CA VAL A 193 21.99 16.58 -8.13
C VAL A 193 23.09 17.60 -8.39
N GLN A 194 22.81 18.89 -8.25
CA GLN A 194 23.77 19.97 -8.51
C GLN A 194 24.87 20.09 -7.45
N CYS A 195 24.59 19.74 -6.19
CA CYS A 195 25.62 19.83 -5.14
C CYS A 195 26.75 18.81 -5.32
N GLY A 196 26.51 17.74 -6.09
CA GLY A 196 27.51 16.74 -6.46
C GLY A 196 27.95 15.80 -5.33
N ARG A 197 27.42 15.96 -4.11
CA ARG A 197 27.69 15.06 -2.99
C ARG A 197 26.98 13.73 -3.23
N LYS A 198 27.72 12.62 -3.14
CA LYS A 198 27.17 11.26 -3.30
C LYS A 198 27.52 10.41 -2.08
N PRO A 199 26.54 10.01 -1.24
CA PRO A 199 26.77 9.00 -0.22
C PRO A 199 27.32 7.70 -0.83
N ASP A 200 28.22 7.01 -0.14
CA ASP A 200 28.76 5.72 -0.59
C ASP A 200 27.73 4.60 -0.39
N THR A 201 26.95 4.30 -1.43
CA THR A 201 25.97 3.20 -1.42
C THR A 201 26.61 1.82 -1.60
N GLY A 202 27.90 1.75 -1.96
CA GLY A 202 28.64 0.49 -2.14
C GLY A 202 28.78 -0.30 -0.84
N ILE A 203 28.59 0.33 0.33
CA ILE A 203 28.54 -0.36 1.62
C ILE A 203 27.31 -1.28 1.77
N LEU A 204 26.23 -0.99 1.01
CA LEU A 204 24.96 -1.75 1.04
C LEU A 204 24.92 -2.86 -0.02
N ALA A 205 25.86 -2.84 -0.97
CA ALA A 205 25.97 -3.78 -2.08
C ALA A 205 27.27 -4.60 -1.97
N ARG A 206 27.29 -5.54 -1.03
CA ARG A 206 28.41 -6.44 -0.69
C ARG A 206 27.86 -7.85 -0.48
N PRO A 207 28.70 -8.90 -0.44
CA PRO A 207 28.22 -10.22 -0.06
C PRO A 207 27.66 -10.23 1.37
N PHE A 208 26.41 -10.68 1.53
CA PHE A 208 25.69 -10.81 2.79
C PHE A 208 25.06 -12.21 2.87
N ASP A 209 25.46 -12.99 3.88
CA ASP A 209 24.89 -14.32 4.11
C ASP A 209 23.37 -14.25 4.32
N VAL A 210 22.62 -15.11 3.62
CA VAL A 210 21.15 -15.12 3.67
C VAL A 210 20.63 -15.49 5.07
N GLY A 211 21.33 -16.37 5.79
CA GLY A 211 20.99 -16.71 7.18
C GLY A 211 21.13 -15.51 8.11
N GLN A 212 22.18 -14.71 7.93
CA GLN A 212 22.38 -13.46 8.66
C GLN A 212 21.34 -12.38 8.29
N GLN A 213 20.98 -12.25 7.01
CA GLN A 213 19.91 -11.32 6.60
C GLN A 213 18.56 -11.71 7.21
N ARG A 214 18.26 -13.02 7.28
CA ARG A 214 17.06 -13.53 7.95
C ARG A 214 17.08 -13.23 9.45
N ALA A 215 18.23 -13.41 10.11
CA ALA A 215 18.39 -13.06 11.53
C ALA A 215 18.19 -11.57 11.76
N LEU A 216 18.72 -10.70 10.89
CA LEU A 216 18.48 -9.26 10.93
C LEU A 216 17.00 -8.93 10.76
N SER A 217 16.34 -9.54 9.78
CA SER A 217 14.91 -9.32 9.50
C SER A 217 14.04 -9.67 10.71
N ILE A 218 14.30 -10.80 11.37
CA ILE A 218 13.62 -11.19 12.62
C ILE A 218 13.88 -10.17 13.72
N ALA A 219 15.14 -9.74 13.91
CA ALA A 219 15.48 -8.74 14.91
C ALA A 219 14.79 -7.39 14.66
N MET A 220 14.68 -6.96 13.41
CA MET A 220 13.97 -5.73 13.05
C MET A 220 12.47 -5.83 13.35
N LEU A 221 11.82 -6.96 13.02
CA LEU A 221 10.43 -7.22 13.38
C LEU A 221 10.22 -7.17 14.90
N GLN A 222 11.07 -7.85 15.67
CA GLN A 222 11.01 -7.81 17.13
C GLN A 222 11.19 -6.38 17.67
N ARG A 223 12.13 -5.62 17.11
CA ARG A 223 12.42 -4.24 17.52
C ARG A 223 11.25 -3.29 17.27
N ILE A 224 10.56 -3.40 16.15
CA ILE A 224 9.34 -2.60 15.88
C ILE A 224 8.11 -3.10 16.65
N GLY A 225 8.23 -4.26 17.31
CA GLY A 225 7.22 -4.83 18.19
C GLY A 225 6.22 -5.74 17.48
N TYR A 226 6.58 -6.32 16.35
CA TYR A 226 5.77 -7.32 15.65
C TYR A 226 5.57 -8.56 16.53
N ASP A 227 4.32 -9.02 16.64
CA ASP A 227 3.98 -10.17 17.46
C ASP A 227 4.10 -11.49 16.66
N PHE A 228 5.08 -12.32 17.03
CA PHE A 228 5.31 -13.62 16.41
C PHE A 228 4.36 -14.72 16.92
N GLU A 229 3.60 -14.49 17.99
CA GLU A 229 2.49 -15.39 18.35
C GLU A 229 1.27 -15.15 17.44
N ALA A 230 1.20 -13.97 16.81
CA ALA A 230 0.13 -13.55 15.92
C ALA A 230 0.60 -13.35 14.46
N GLY A 231 1.68 -14.02 14.06
CA GLY A 231 2.29 -13.88 12.73
C GLY A 231 3.61 -14.63 12.55
N ARG A 232 4.14 -14.61 11.32
CA ARG A 232 5.45 -15.20 10.97
C ARG A 232 6.09 -14.49 9.78
N LEU A 233 7.40 -14.72 9.59
CA LEU A 233 8.20 -14.21 8.48
C LEU A 233 8.62 -15.35 7.55
N ASP A 234 8.32 -15.21 6.26
CA ASP A 234 8.71 -16.19 5.22
C ASP A 234 9.35 -15.52 4.00
N GLU A 235 9.94 -16.32 3.12
CA GLU A 235 10.61 -15.82 1.91
C GLU A 235 9.68 -15.89 0.71
N THR A 236 9.76 -14.88 -0.17
CA THR A 236 8.97 -14.80 -1.41
C THR A 236 9.78 -14.05 -2.48
N VAL A 237 9.28 -14.08 -3.73
CA VAL A 237 9.85 -13.31 -4.84
C VAL A 237 9.50 -11.81 -4.74
N HIS A 238 8.27 -11.50 -4.33
CA HIS A 238 7.77 -10.14 -4.13
C HIS A 238 7.22 -10.03 -2.72
N PRO A 239 7.88 -9.26 -1.82
CA PRO A 239 7.43 -9.05 -0.45
C PRO A 239 5.97 -8.58 -0.38
N PHE A 240 5.26 -9.05 0.65
CA PHE A 240 3.89 -8.67 0.98
C PHE A 240 3.57 -9.05 2.43
N MET A 241 2.55 -8.37 2.97
CA MET A 241 1.85 -8.73 4.19
C MET A 241 0.47 -9.28 3.83
N THR A 242 0.03 -10.32 4.54
CA THR A 242 -1.36 -10.81 4.43
C THR A 242 -1.94 -11.11 5.80
N THR A 243 -3.19 -10.69 5.98
CA THR A 243 -4.01 -11.07 7.14
C THR A 243 -4.75 -12.36 6.79
N ILE A 244 -4.36 -13.47 7.42
CA ILE A 244 -5.11 -14.73 7.33
C ILE A 244 -6.34 -14.63 8.24
N ASN A 245 -6.10 -14.20 9.48
CA ASN A 245 -7.12 -13.73 10.40
C ASN A 245 -6.48 -12.71 11.37
N ARG A 246 -7.28 -12.12 12.27
CA ARG A 246 -6.82 -11.08 13.20
C ARG A 246 -5.60 -11.47 14.06
N TYR A 247 -5.38 -12.76 14.31
CA TYR A 247 -4.25 -13.28 15.07
C TYR A 247 -3.28 -14.11 14.21
N ASP A 248 -3.31 -13.96 12.88
CA ASP A 248 -2.38 -14.58 11.95
C ASP A 248 -2.11 -13.61 10.80
N ASN A 249 -1.23 -12.64 11.09
CA ASN A 249 -0.79 -11.60 10.15
C ASN A 249 0.62 -11.96 9.70
N ARG A 250 0.78 -12.41 8.45
CA ARG A 250 2.06 -12.94 7.96
C ARG A 250 2.76 -11.90 7.12
N VAL A 251 4.07 -11.79 7.30
CA VAL A 251 4.93 -10.93 6.49
C VAL A 251 5.88 -11.80 5.68
N THR A 252 6.27 -11.30 4.52
CA THR A 252 7.25 -11.97 3.68
C THR A 252 8.34 -11.00 3.24
N THR A 253 9.51 -11.53 2.93
CA THR A 253 10.64 -10.71 2.47
C THR A 253 11.44 -11.43 1.38
N LYS A 254 12.38 -10.71 0.76
CA LYS A 254 13.28 -11.24 -0.25
C LYS A 254 14.72 -11.05 0.18
N PHE A 255 15.49 -12.13 0.19
CA PHE A 255 16.92 -12.08 0.47
C PHE A 255 17.70 -12.01 -0.83
N VAL A 256 18.64 -11.07 -0.90
CA VAL A 256 19.52 -10.88 -2.06
C VAL A 256 20.96 -11.02 -1.57
N PRO A 257 21.72 -12.05 -2.00
CA PRO A 257 23.05 -12.32 -1.46
C PRO A 257 24.03 -11.15 -1.54
N ASP A 258 23.86 -10.22 -2.50
CA ASP A 258 24.78 -9.11 -2.72
C ASP A 258 24.17 -7.73 -2.38
N ASP A 259 22.99 -7.70 -1.74
CA ASP A 259 22.31 -6.45 -1.38
C ASP A 259 21.48 -6.61 -0.10
N LEU A 260 21.78 -5.80 0.91
CA LEU A 260 21.07 -5.83 2.19
C LEU A 260 19.69 -5.17 2.14
N ARG A 261 19.50 -4.19 1.25
CA ARG A 261 18.35 -3.28 1.27
C ARG A 261 16.99 -3.99 1.08
N PRO A 262 16.84 -4.95 0.13
CA PRO A 262 15.55 -5.59 -0.12
C PRO A 262 14.99 -6.30 1.12
N SER A 263 15.84 -7.07 1.80
CA SER A 263 15.43 -7.81 3.00
C SER A 263 15.19 -6.88 4.20
N LEU A 264 16.05 -5.88 4.39
CA LEU A 264 15.99 -4.96 5.53
C LEU A 264 14.75 -4.06 5.46
N PHE A 265 14.61 -3.27 4.41
CA PHE A 265 13.51 -2.31 4.30
C PHE A 265 12.21 -2.98 3.90
N GLY A 266 12.25 -4.04 3.09
CA GLY A 266 11.06 -4.85 2.80
C GLY A 266 10.47 -5.44 4.07
N THR A 267 11.30 -6.02 4.96
CA THR A 267 10.78 -6.57 6.22
C THR A 267 10.18 -5.50 7.14
N ILE A 268 10.81 -4.33 7.27
CA ILE A 268 10.28 -3.25 8.11
C ILE A 268 8.98 -2.70 7.51
N HIS A 269 8.91 -2.57 6.19
CA HIS A 269 7.73 -2.15 5.45
C HIS A 269 6.53 -3.08 5.71
N GLU A 270 6.70 -4.38 5.42
CA GLU A 270 5.64 -5.38 5.65
C GLU A 270 5.31 -5.51 7.15
N GLY A 271 6.32 -5.35 8.02
CA GLY A 271 6.12 -5.29 9.46
C GLY A 271 5.23 -4.14 9.91
N GLY A 272 5.35 -2.96 9.29
CA GLY A 272 4.49 -1.82 9.58
C GLY A 272 3.02 -2.06 9.18
N HIS A 273 2.79 -2.72 8.04
CA HIS A 273 1.46 -3.21 7.66
C HIS A 273 0.90 -4.18 8.71
N ALA A 274 1.68 -5.19 9.10
CA ALA A 274 1.21 -6.18 10.06
C ALA A 274 0.94 -5.58 11.44
N LEU A 275 1.72 -4.57 11.87
CA LEU A 275 1.48 -3.86 13.13
C LEU A 275 0.14 -3.13 13.15
N TYR A 276 -0.33 -2.62 12.01
CA TYR A 276 -1.67 -2.08 11.90
C TYR A 276 -2.71 -3.18 12.17
N GLU A 277 -2.66 -4.25 11.39
CA GLU A 277 -3.64 -5.34 11.44
C GLU A 277 -3.64 -6.07 12.80
N GLN A 278 -2.47 -6.27 13.41
CA GLN A 278 -2.29 -6.86 14.74
C GLN A 278 -2.86 -6.01 15.88
N ALA A 279 -3.22 -4.74 15.64
CA ALA A 279 -3.69 -3.81 16.66
C ALA A 279 -5.15 -3.38 16.49
N ILE A 280 -5.84 -3.82 15.44
CA ILE A 280 -7.28 -3.56 15.23
C ILE A 280 -8.11 -4.10 16.40
N ASP A 281 -9.17 -3.40 16.82
CA ASP A 281 -9.99 -3.82 17.96
C ASP A 281 -10.59 -5.23 17.73
N PRO A 282 -10.39 -6.20 18.63
CA PRO A 282 -10.86 -7.57 18.45
C PRO A 282 -12.38 -7.70 18.44
N SER A 283 -13.13 -6.68 18.89
CA SER A 283 -14.60 -6.66 18.77
C SER A 283 -15.09 -6.58 17.33
N PHE A 284 -14.22 -6.24 16.37
CA PHE A 284 -14.53 -6.21 14.95
C PHE A 284 -14.35 -7.56 14.24
N ILE A 285 -13.79 -8.58 14.89
CA ILE A 285 -13.55 -9.90 14.28
C ILE A 285 -14.85 -10.46 13.68
N GLY A 286 -14.77 -10.90 12.42
CA GLY A 286 -15.93 -11.42 11.67
C GLY A 286 -16.81 -10.34 11.04
N THR A 287 -16.34 -9.09 11.01
CA THR A 287 -17.01 -7.96 10.36
C THR A 287 -16.05 -7.29 9.36
N PRO A 288 -16.55 -6.52 8.38
CA PRO A 288 -15.69 -5.80 7.44
C PRO A 288 -14.84 -4.71 8.11
N LEU A 289 -15.08 -4.40 9.39
CA LEU A 289 -14.27 -3.43 10.13
C LEU A 289 -12.91 -3.98 10.58
N ALA A 290 -12.71 -5.29 10.56
CA ALA A 290 -11.48 -5.96 11.00
C ALA A 290 -10.35 -5.96 9.96
N THR A 291 -10.10 -4.80 9.35
CA THR A 291 -8.97 -4.54 8.45
C THR A 291 -8.71 -3.03 8.37
N GLY A 292 -7.60 -2.62 7.77
CA GLY A 292 -7.29 -1.21 7.55
C GLY A 292 -8.33 -0.44 6.73
N THR A 293 -8.52 0.85 7.05
CA THR A 293 -9.60 1.68 6.46
C THR A 293 -9.45 1.93 4.95
N SER A 294 -8.22 2.09 4.47
CA SER A 294 -7.89 2.36 3.07
C SER A 294 -6.48 1.93 2.74
N MET A 295 -6.14 1.83 1.46
CA MET A 295 -4.77 1.54 1.03
C MET A 295 -3.80 2.65 1.42
N GLY A 296 -4.21 3.93 1.37
CA GLY A 296 -3.37 5.05 1.78
C GLY A 296 -3.06 5.05 3.28
N ILE A 297 -4.05 4.78 4.15
CA ILE A 297 -3.78 4.64 5.59
C ILE A 297 -2.96 3.38 5.87
N HIS A 298 -3.21 2.29 5.16
CA HIS A 298 -2.46 1.06 5.34
C HIS A 298 -0.97 1.22 4.92
N GLU A 299 -0.71 1.84 3.76
CA GLU A 299 0.63 2.28 3.31
C GLU A 299 1.25 3.32 4.23
N SER A 300 0.46 4.16 4.88
CA SER A 300 1.02 5.11 5.84
C SER A 300 1.71 4.39 6.99
N GLN A 301 1.22 3.21 7.42
CA GLN A 301 1.82 2.47 8.52
C GLN A 301 3.11 1.75 8.08
N SER A 302 3.12 1.13 6.89
CA SER A 302 4.36 0.55 6.35
C SER A 302 5.42 1.61 6.13
N ARG A 303 5.07 2.75 5.52
CA ARG A 303 5.99 3.88 5.30
C ARG A 303 6.37 4.59 6.59
N PHE A 304 5.52 4.62 7.60
CA PHE A 304 5.89 5.16 8.91
C PHE A 304 7.04 4.35 9.51
N TYR A 305 6.89 3.01 9.57
CA TYR A 305 7.94 2.16 10.14
C TYR A 305 9.17 2.07 9.24
N GLU A 306 9.01 1.96 7.92
CA GLU A 306 10.13 1.89 6.98
C GLU A 306 10.92 3.20 6.95
N ASN A 307 10.25 4.32 6.68
CA ASN A 307 10.89 5.58 6.33
C ASN A 307 11.05 6.49 7.55
N MET A 308 9.94 6.77 8.25
CA MET A 308 9.94 7.73 9.37
C MET A 308 10.74 7.20 10.57
N ILE A 309 10.75 5.89 10.78
CA ILE A 309 11.53 5.20 11.82
C ILE A 309 12.77 4.55 11.22
N GLY A 310 12.61 3.56 10.36
CA GLY A 310 13.66 2.64 9.89
C GLY A 310 14.74 3.29 9.01
N ARG A 311 14.50 4.49 8.46
CA ARG A 311 15.50 5.29 7.73
C ARG A 311 15.94 6.54 8.49
N SER A 312 15.57 6.66 9.77
CA SER A 312 15.96 7.77 10.64
C SER A 312 17.32 7.52 11.30
N LEU A 313 18.10 8.59 11.52
CA LEU A 313 19.36 8.49 12.26
C LEU A 313 19.16 7.98 13.71
N PRO A 314 18.17 8.46 14.50
CA PRO A 314 17.93 7.94 15.84
C PRO A 314 17.74 6.42 15.88
N PHE A 315 16.98 5.85 14.93
CA PHE A 315 16.78 4.40 14.89
C PHE A 315 18.11 3.65 14.74
N TRP A 316 18.97 4.10 13.82
CA TRP A 316 20.26 3.46 13.58
C TRP A 316 21.26 3.71 14.69
N GLU A 317 21.27 4.85 15.37
CA GLU A 317 22.09 5.04 16.58
C GLU A 317 21.81 3.97 17.65
N GLY A 318 20.57 3.47 17.75
CA GLY A 318 20.18 2.39 18.66
C GLY A 318 20.24 0.96 18.10
N ALA A 319 20.27 0.79 16.77
CA ALA A 319 20.20 -0.51 16.10
C ALA A 319 21.53 -0.92 15.41
N TYR A 320 22.43 0.02 15.14
CA TYR A 320 23.62 -0.21 14.32
C TYR A 320 24.58 -1.25 14.92
N GLY A 321 24.69 -1.31 16.25
CA GLY A 321 25.51 -2.34 16.92
C GLY A 321 25.06 -3.77 16.61
N GLU A 322 23.76 -3.99 16.42
CA GLU A 322 23.22 -5.29 16.02
C GLU A 322 23.56 -5.62 14.55
N LEU A 323 23.48 -4.62 13.67
CA LEU A 323 23.89 -4.75 12.27
C LEU A 323 25.38 -5.12 12.16
N VAL A 324 26.25 -4.40 12.88
CA VAL A 324 27.70 -4.67 12.91
C VAL A 324 28.01 -6.06 13.49
N ARG A 325 27.25 -6.52 14.49
CA ARG A 325 27.42 -7.86 15.07
C ARG A 325 27.11 -8.96 14.06
N LEU A 326 26.08 -8.77 13.22
CA LEU A 326 25.72 -9.74 12.18
C LEU A 326 26.65 -9.67 10.98
N PHE A 327 27.15 -8.48 10.63
CA PHE A 327 27.96 -8.24 9.43
C PHE A 327 29.25 -7.46 9.73
N PRO A 328 30.15 -8.02 10.56
CA PRO A 328 31.35 -7.29 11.00
C PRO A 328 32.32 -7.03 9.85
N ALA A 329 32.41 -7.93 8.88
CA ALA A 329 33.28 -7.74 7.72
C ALA A 329 32.82 -6.57 6.81
N GLN A 330 31.54 -6.21 6.87
CA GLN A 330 30.93 -5.21 6.03
C GLN A 330 30.83 -3.85 6.74
N PHE A 331 30.65 -3.81 8.06
CA PHE A 331 30.32 -2.57 8.78
C PHE A 331 31.21 -2.21 9.97
N ALA A 332 32.22 -3.02 10.35
CA ALA A 332 33.06 -2.72 11.53
C ALA A 332 33.84 -1.39 11.42
N ASP A 333 34.20 -0.98 10.20
CA ASP A 333 34.92 0.25 9.88
C ASP A 333 34.02 1.35 9.31
N VAL A 334 32.71 1.12 9.24
CA VAL A 334 31.72 2.07 8.70
C VAL A 334 31.07 2.82 9.87
N PRO A 335 31.19 4.16 9.95
CA PRO A 335 30.44 4.95 10.92
C PRO A 335 28.93 4.88 10.69
N VAL A 336 28.13 4.91 11.77
CA VAL A 336 26.66 4.87 11.69
C VAL A 336 26.08 6.01 10.84
N TYR A 337 26.72 7.18 10.84
CA TYR A 337 26.28 8.33 10.05
C TYR A 337 26.49 8.10 8.55
N ASP A 338 27.56 7.42 8.16
CA ASP A 338 27.82 7.08 6.75
C ASP A 338 26.83 6.02 6.27
N PHE A 339 26.51 5.03 7.12
CA PHE A 339 25.43 4.09 6.88
C PHE A 339 24.08 4.81 6.70
N TYR A 340 23.74 5.73 7.60
CA TYR A 340 22.53 6.56 7.50
C TYR A 340 22.47 7.36 6.19
N CYS A 341 23.59 7.94 5.75
CA CYS A 341 23.63 8.65 4.47
C CYS A 341 23.44 7.68 3.28
N ALA A 342 24.04 6.49 3.32
CA ALA A 342 23.95 5.52 2.24
C ALA A 342 22.53 4.97 2.04
N ILE A 343 21.81 4.64 3.12
CA ILE A 343 20.42 4.14 3.02
C ILE A 343 19.42 5.22 2.60
N ASN A 344 19.83 6.49 2.64
CA ASN A 344 19.07 7.67 2.25
C ASN A 344 19.69 8.37 1.03
N ALA A 345 20.45 7.64 0.22
CA ALA A 345 20.95 8.17 -1.03
C ALA A 345 19.78 8.42 -2.00
N VAL A 346 19.79 9.60 -2.60
CA VAL A 346 18.84 10.13 -3.56
C VAL A 346 19.48 10.13 -4.93
N GLU A 347 18.79 9.54 -5.90
CA GLU A 347 19.18 9.56 -7.31
C GLU A 347 17.93 9.40 -8.18
N PRO A 348 17.70 10.29 -9.16
CA PRO A 348 16.67 10.05 -10.17
C PRO A 348 16.90 8.70 -10.85
N SER A 349 15.94 7.79 -10.68
CA SER A 349 16.02 6.42 -11.17
C SER A 349 14.78 6.06 -11.97
N LEU A 350 14.85 5.01 -12.79
CA LEU A 350 13.74 4.63 -13.66
C LEU A 350 12.67 3.82 -12.93
N ILE A 351 13.08 3.00 -11.95
CA ILE A 351 12.25 1.97 -11.33
C ILE A 351 11.64 2.46 -10.02
N ARG A 352 10.32 2.68 -10.01
CA ARG A 352 9.55 3.20 -8.88
C ARG A 352 9.79 2.41 -7.59
N ILE A 353 9.75 1.08 -7.66
CA ILE A 353 9.90 0.22 -6.47
C ILE A 353 11.32 0.24 -5.88
N GLU A 354 12.29 0.81 -6.60
CA GLU A 354 13.69 0.98 -6.19
C GLU A 354 14.03 2.46 -5.90
N ALA A 355 13.08 3.37 -6.12
CA ALA A 355 13.28 4.80 -5.95
C ALA A 355 13.46 5.19 -4.48
N ASP A 356 14.29 6.21 -4.24
CA ASP A 356 14.49 6.80 -2.92
C ASP A 356 13.27 7.60 -2.46
N GLU A 357 13.21 7.96 -1.17
CA GLU A 357 12.04 8.66 -0.62
C GLU A 357 11.75 10.00 -1.30
N VAL A 358 12.79 10.74 -1.73
CA VAL A 358 12.59 12.06 -2.37
C VAL A 358 11.94 11.88 -3.73
N THR A 359 12.44 10.95 -4.55
CA THR A 359 11.97 10.78 -5.94
C THR A 359 10.73 9.92 -6.07
N TYR A 360 10.43 9.04 -5.10
CA TYR A 360 9.34 8.05 -5.18
C TYR A 360 7.97 8.65 -5.52
N ASN A 361 7.57 9.76 -4.86
CA ASN A 361 6.26 10.37 -5.11
C ASN A 361 6.14 10.95 -6.53
N LEU A 362 7.25 11.34 -7.17
CA LEU A 362 7.23 11.80 -8.56
C LEU A 362 6.85 10.66 -9.52
N HIS A 363 7.31 9.44 -9.27
CA HIS A 363 6.89 8.26 -10.03
C HIS A 363 5.39 7.99 -9.92
N ILE A 364 4.81 8.22 -8.74
CA ILE A 364 3.37 8.09 -8.51
C ILE A 364 2.60 9.14 -9.30
N MET A 365 3.06 10.40 -9.28
CA MET A 365 2.44 11.49 -10.03
C MET A 365 2.47 11.25 -11.55
N VAL A 366 3.57 10.68 -12.09
CA VAL A 366 3.61 10.27 -13.50
C VAL A 366 2.45 9.34 -13.83
N ARG A 367 2.21 8.32 -13.00
CA ARG A 367 1.15 7.32 -13.23
C ARG A 367 -0.23 7.92 -13.04
N TYR A 368 -0.42 8.72 -12.00
CA TYR A 368 -1.67 9.42 -11.73
C TYR A 368 -2.10 10.32 -12.90
N ASP A 369 -1.18 11.15 -13.42
CA ASP A 369 -1.47 12.03 -14.56
C ASP A 369 -1.85 11.22 -15.81
N LEU A 370 -1.17 10.10 -16.06
CA LEU A 370 -1.45 9.24 -17.22
C LEU A 370 -2.76 8.47 -17.08
N GLU A 371 -3.08 7.95 -15.89
CA GLU A 371 -4.37 7.30 -15.62
C GLU A 371 -5.53 8.28 -15.78
N LYS A 372 -5.38 9.49 -15.25
CA LYS A 372 -6.39 10.55 -15.39
C LYS A 372 -6.67 10.82 -16.88
N ALA A 373 -5.61 11.04 -17.67
CA ALA A 373 -5.74 11.30 -19.10
C ALA A 373 -6.34 10.12 -19.89
N LEU A 374 -6.00 8.88 -19.54
CA LEU A 374 -6.60 7.67 -20.16
C LEU A 374 -8.10 7.58 -19.88
N ILE A 375 -8.52 7.85 -18.65
CA ILE A 375 -9.91 7.72 -18.20
C ILE A 375 -10.79 8.91 -18.67
N GLU A 376 -10.20 10.09 -18.83
CA GLU A 376 -10.89 11.22 -19.47
C GLU A 376 -11.01 11.06 -20.99
N GLY A 377 -10.14 10.24 -21.60
CA GLY A 377 -10.06 10.06 -23.05
C GLY A 377 -9.15 11.06 -23.76
N ASP A 378 -8.39 11.85 -22.98
CA ASP A 378 -7.41 12.83 -23.47
C ASP A 378 -6.11 12.17 -23.95
N LEU A 379 -5.87 10.92 -23.55
CA LEU A 379 -4.73 10.11 -23.98
C LEU A 379 -5.20 8.78 -24.58
N ARG A 380 -4.73 8.45 -25.78
CA ARG A 380 -4.94 7.13 -26.37
C ARG A 380 -3.89 6.16 -25.82
N VAL A 381 -4.29 4.90 -25.64
CA VAL A 381 -3.36 3.84 -25.17
C VAL A 381 -2.13 3.73 -26.07
N ALA A 382 -2.28 3.87 -27.39
CA ALA A 382 -1.16 3.81 -28.33
C ALA A 382 -0.09 4.91 -28.11
N ASP A 383 -0.48 6.07 -27.56
CA ASP A 383 0.42 7.21 -27.32
C ASP A 383 1.03 7.18 -25.90
N LEU A 384 0.59 6.24 -25.06
CA LEU A 384 1.01 6.11 -23.66
C LEU A 384 2.54 5.95 -23.47
N PRO A 385 3.29 5.22 -24.32
CA PRO A 385 4.75 5.14 -24.18
C PRO A 385 5.45 6.49 -24.34
N GLU A 386 4.98 7.33 -25.27
CA GLU A 386 5.55 8.67 -25.48
C GLU A 386 5.18 9.60 -24.33
N ALA A 387 3.91 9.61 -23.92
CA ALA A 387 3.45 10.39 -22.77
C ALA A 387 4.20 10.03 -21.49
N TRP A 388 4.48 8.74 -21.26
CA TRP A 388 5.30 8.27 -20.14
C TRP A 388 6.71 8.85 -20.19
N ARG A 389 7.40 8.78 -21.33
CA ARG A 389 8.75 9.34 -21.49
C ARG A 389 8.77 10.85 -21.23
N ALA A 390 7.78 11.57 -21.76
CA ALA A 390 7.65 13.01 -21.53
C ALA A 390 7.49 13.34 -20.04
N LYS A 391 6.62 12.62 -19.32
CA LYS A 391 6.39 12.80 -17.88
C LYS A 391 7.59 12.44 -17.02
N MET A 392 8.32 11.36 -17.36
CA MET A 392 9.56 11.00 -16.68
C MET A 392 10.64 12.08 -16.86
N GLN A 393 10.77 12.65 -18.07
CA GLN A 393 11.69 13.77 -18.31
C GLN A 393 11.28 15.02 -17.54
N GLU A 394 9.98 15.33 -17.51
CA GLU A 394 9.42 16.49 -16.81
C GLU A 394 9.68 16.43 -15.31
N TYR A 395 9.45 15.27 -14.67
CA TYR A 395 9.48 15.16 -13.21
C TYR A 395 10.82 14.71 -12.66
N LEU A 396 11.49 13.76 -13.33
CA LEU A 396 12.71 13.13 -12.84
C LEU A 396 13.95 13.55 -13.63
N GLY A 397 13.79 14.26 -14.75
CA GLY A 397 14.91 14.69 -15.58
C GLY A 397 15.54 13.57 -16.43
N ILE A 398 14.92 12.39 -16.49
CA ILE A 398 15.45 11.19 -17.14
C ILE A 398 14.40 10.55 -18.06
N VAL A 399 14.87 9.87 -19.11
CA VAL A 399 14.00 9.20 -20.09
C VAL A 399 14.28 7.69 -20.09
N PRO A 400 13.26 6.84 -19.92
CA PRO A 400 13.42 5.41 -20.10
C PRO A 400 13.89 5.08 -21.53
N PRO A 401 14.96 4.27 -21.70
CA PRO A 401 15.50 3.94 -23.01
C PRO A 401 14.61 2.97 -23.81
N ASN A 402 13.67 2.31 -23.14
CA ASN A 402 12.78 1.31 -23.72
C ASN A 402 11.48 1.19 -22.89
N ASP A 403 10.50 0.44 -23.39
CA ASP A 403 9.19 0.33 -22.75
C ASP A 403 9.22 -0.56 -21.49
N ALA A 404 10.13 -1.53 -21.41
CA ALA A 404 10.30 -2.40 -20.23
C ALA A 404 10.67 -1.63 -18.95
N LEU A 405 11.47 -0.57 -19.11
CA LEU A 405 11.84 0.40 -18.06
C LEU A 405 10.91 1.62 -18.02
N GLY A 406 10.01 1.73 -19.01
CA GLY A 406 9.01 2.79 -19.15
C GLY A 406 7.61 2.29 -18.79
N VAL A 407 6.69 2.40 -19.75
CA VAL A 407 5.26 2.12 -19.57
C VAL A 407 4.93 0.68 -19.12
N LEU A 408 5.77 -0.31 -19.45
CA LEU A 408 5.61 -1.72 -19.04
C LEU A 408 6.26 -2.02 -17.68
N GLN A 409 6.74 -1.01 -16.96
CA GLN A 409 7.49 -1.20 -15.73
C GLN A 409 6.68 -1.95 -14.68
N ASP A 410 5.44 -1.54 -14.46
CA ASP A 410 4.56 -2.01 -13.39
C ASP A 410 3.42 -2.88 -13.90
N VAL A 411 2.97 -3.83 -13.07
CA VAL A 411 1.92 -4.80 -13.41
C VAL A 411 0.49 -4.25 -13.31
N HIS A 412 0.26 -3.23 -12.48
CA HIS A 412 -1.06 -2.74 -12.05
C HIS A 412 -2.08 -2.61 -13.18
N TRP A 413 -1.73 -1.95 -14.30
CA TRP A 413 -2.66 -1.78 -15.43
C TRP A 413 -3.04 -3.07 -16.13
N SER A 414 -2.18 -4.09 -16.12
CA SER A 414 -2.50 -5.41 -16.66
C SER A 414 -3.49 -6.18 -15.76
N GLY A 415 -3.46 -5.95 -14.45
CA GLY A 415 -4.49 -6.42 -13.51
C GLY A 415 -5.76 -5.56 -13.48
N GLY A 416 -5.70 -4.38 -14.13
CA GLY A 416 -6.75 -3.37 -14.11
C GLY A 416 -6.86 -2.61 -12.79
N ASP A 417 -5.77 -2.46 -12.04
CA ASP A 417 -5.71 -1.70 -10.79
C ASP A 417 -5.54 -0.19 -11.04
N PHE A 418 -6.48 0.40 -11.77
CA PHE A 418 -6.56 1.86 -11.98
C PHE A 418 -7.16 2.55 -10.75
N GLY A 419 -6.61 3.69 -10.35
CA GLY A 419 -6.94 4.38 -9.11
C GLY A 419 -6.03 4.00 -7.93
N TYR A 420 -5.20 2.97 -8.09
CA TYR A 420 -4.39 2.39 -7.01
C TYR A 420 -3.14 3.21 -6.69
N PHE A 421 -2.36 3.62 -7.70
CA PHE A 421 -1.04 4.25 -7.47
C PHE A 421 -1.07 5.45 -6.52
N PRO A 422 -2.07 6.36 -6.56
CA PRO A 422 -2.14 7.48 -5.63
C PRO A 422 -2.08 7.07 -4.15
N SER A 423 -2.60 5.89 -3.78
CA SER A 423 -2.54 5.38 -2.40
C SER A 423 -1.11 5.28 -1.86
N TYR A 424 -0.12 4.98 -2.71
CA TYR A 424 1.28 4.97 -2.27
C TYR A 424 1.80 6.36 -1.88
N ALA A 425 1.49 7.39 -2.67
CA ALA A 425 1.90 8.76 -2.35
C ALA A 425 1.15 9.28 -1.12
N LEU A 426 -0.15 8.97 -1.02
CA LEU A 426 -0.96 9.29 0.15
C LEU A 426 -0.39 8.65 1.42
N GLY A 427 0.06 7.39 1.36
CA GLY A 427 0.73 6.73 2.47
C GLY A 427 1.95 7.51 2.99
N ASN A 428 2.81 7.99 2.09
CA ASN A 428 3.94 8.85 2.46
C ASN A 428 3.48 10.17 3.13
N LEU A 429 2.46 10.82 2.58
CA LEU A 429 1.93 12.08 3.12
C LEU A 429 1.32 11.89 4.51
N TYR A 430 0.48 10.87 4.68
CA TYR A 430 -0.09 10.50 5.98
C TYR A 430 1.00 10.18 6.98
N ALA A 431 2.01 9.37 6.60
CA ALA A 431 3.11 9.01 7.49
C ALA A 431 3.87 10.23 8.00
N ALA A 432 4.15 11.22 7.14
CA ALA A 432 4.83 12.45 7.55
C ALA A 432 3.97 13.32 8.49
N GLN A 433 2.67 13.44 8.20
CA GLN A 433 1.76 14.20 9.04
C GLN A 433 1.52 13.53 10.40
N PHE A 434 1.41 12.20 10.44
CA PHE A 434 1.36 11.42 11.68
C PHE A 434 2.68 11.54 12.45
N ARG A 435 3.84 11.51 11.77
CA ARG A 435 5.16 11.69 12.41
C ARG A 435 5.24 13.05 13.11
N ALA A 436 4.86 14.12 12.42
CA ALA A 436 4.87 15.47 12.99
C ALA A 436 3.93 15.59 14.20
N THR A 437 2.76 14.95 14.13
CA THR A 437 1.79 14.91 15.24
C THR A 437 2.33 14.12 16.43
N LEU A 438 2.90 12.92 16.20
CA LEU A 438 3.53 12.10 17.23
C LEU A 438 4.63 12.89 17.97
N GLN A 439 5.51 13.57 17.22
CA GLN A 439 6.58 14.38 17.80
C GLN A 439 6.06 15.52 18.69
N ARG A 440 4.90 16.10 18.33
CA ARG A 440 4.24 17.15 19.13
C ARG A 440 3.59 16.59 20.40
N GLU A 441 2.91 15.45 20.29
CA GLU A 441 2.16 14.86 21.41
C GLU A 441 3.02 14.04 22.38
N VAL A 442 4.16 13.52 21.91
CA VAL A 442 5.08 12.69 22.69
C VAL A 442 6.47 13.34 22.69
N PRO A 443 6.70 14.36 23.53
CA PRO A 443 8.01 14.99 23.66
C PRO A 443 9.10 13.98 24.03
N GLY A 444 10.22 13.99 23.29
CA GLY A 444 11.32 13.06 23.51
C GLY A 444 11.17 11.71 22.79
N VAL A 445 10.14 11.51 21.96
CA VAL A 445 9.95 10.26 21.20
C VAL A 445 11.21 9.82 20.44
N TRP A 446 11.96 10.74 19.85
CA TRP A 446 13.19 10.39 19.12
C TRP A 446 14.36 9.98 20.02
N GLU A 447 14.38 10.39 21.28
CA GLU A 447 15.33 9.86 22.28
C GLU A 447 14.98 8.42 22.65
N GLU A 448 13.69 8.11 22.74
CA GLU A 448 13.23 6.73 22.98
C GLU A 448 13.54 5.83 21.77
N VAL A 449 13.31 6.33 20.54
CA VAL A 449 13.73 5.65 19.30
C VAL A 449 15.25 5.40 19.32
N ARG A 450 16.06 6.39 19.70
CA ARG A 450 17.53 6.26 19.83
C ARG A 450 17.94 5.19 20.84
N ARG A 451 17.19 5.04 21.93
CA ARG A 451 17.42 3.99 22.94
C ARG A 451 16.90 2.62 22.51
N GLY A 452 16.24 2.51 21.36
CA GLY A 452 15.61 1.30 20.87
C GLY A 452 14.24 1.00 21.48
N ASN A 453 13.64 1.95 22.21
CA ASN A 453 12.29 1.81 22.77
C ASN A 453 11.24 2.30 21.76
N LEU A 454 10.81 1.41 20.86
CA LEU A 454 9.71 1.69 19.93
C LEU A 454 8.32 1.41 20.51
N GLY A 455 8.23 0.95 21.76
CA GLY A 455 6.94 0.68 22.42
C GLY A 455 6.07 1.93 22.53
N VAL A 456 6.68 3.11 22.76
CA VAL A 456 5.97 4.39 22.82
C VAL A 456 5.36 4.80 21.47
N VAL A 457 6.09 4.53 20.37
CA VAL A 457 5.63 4.80 19.00
C VAL A 457 4.46 3.87 18.65
N LYS A 458 4.64 2.55 18.90
CA LYS A 458 3.61 1.55 18.65
C LYS A 458 2.34 1.83 19.45
N ALA A 459 2.46 2.17 20.74
CA ALA A 459 1.31 2.47 21.59
C ALA A 459 0.50 3.66 21.05
N TRP A 460 1.18 4.74 20.64
CA TRP A 460 0.53 5.91 20.07
C TRP A 460 -0.21 5.58 18.76
N LEU A 461 0.44 4.89 17.82
CA LEU A 461 -0.19 4.47 16.56
C LEU A 461 -1.38 3.53 16.80
N ASN A 462 -1.25 2.59 17.75
CA ASN A 462 -2.33 1.68 18.14
C ASN A 462 -3.57 2.44 18.63
N GLU A 463 -3.36 3.41 19.52
CA GLU A 463 -4.44 4.20 20.11
C GLU A 463 -5.10 5.12 19.09
N LYS A 464 -4.30 5.80 18.26
CA LYS A 464 -4.74 6.89 17.40
C LYS A 464 -5.25 6.42 16.04
N ILE A 465 -4.76 5.28 15.56
CA ILE A 465 -5.03 4.80 14.20
C ILE A 465 -5.49 3.34 14.21
N HIS A 466 -4.65 2.43 14.72
CA HIS A 466 -4.82 1.01 14.38
C HIS A 466 -6.11 0.40 14.93
N ARG A 467 -6.45 0.71 16.19
CA ARG A 467 -7.62 0.14 16.87
C ARG A 467 -8.92 0.35 16.10
N PHE A 468 -9.00 1.38 15.27
CA PHE A 468 -10.24 1.75 14.60
C PHE A 468 -10.57 0.84 13.40
N GLY A 469 -9.62 0.10 12.83
CA GLY A 469 -9.87 -0.69 11.61
C GLY A 469 -10.56 0.18 10.54
N LYS A 470 -11.70 -0.29 9.99
CA LYS A 470 -12.56 0.52 9.10
C LYS A 470 -13.71 1.28 9.78
N LEU A 471 -13.71 1.42 11.10
CA LEU A 471 -14.77 2.17 11.80
C LEU A 471 -14.86 3.62 11.29
N LEU A 472 -13.70 4.26 11.15
CA LEU A 472 -13.52 5.63 10.69
C LEU A 472 -13.06 5.65 9.23
N THR A 473 -13.47 6.67 8.48
CA THR A 473 -12.94 6.90 7.12
C THR A 473 -11.49 7.41 7.17
N PRO A 474 -10.72 7.34 6.07
CA PRO A 474 -9.35 7.90 6.03
C PRO A 474 -9.31 9.39 6.38
N GLY A 475 -10.30 10.16 5.90
CA GLY A 475 -10.48 11.56 6.21
C GLY A 475 -10.74 11.81 7.70
N ASP A 476 -11.59 11.00 8.32
CA ASP A 476 -11.87 11.10 9.76
C ASP A 476 -10.63 10.75 10.59
N ILE A 477 -9.86 9.72 10.22
CA ILE A 477 -8.63 9.35 10.93
C ILE A 477 -7.65 10.52 10.91
N VAL A 478 -7.31 11.08 9.74
CA VAL A 478 -6.32 12.16 9.69
C VAL A 478 -6.79 13.40 10.45
N GLN A 479 -8.07 13.75 10.32
CA GLN A 479 -8.66 14.88 11.03
C GLN A 479 -8.63 14.68 12.55
N GLN A 480 -8.98 13.49 13.03
CA GLN A 480 -9.00 13.15 14.46
C GLN A 480 -7.60 13.07 15.05
N VAL A 481 -6.64 12.48 14.33
CA VAL A 481 -5.26 12.32 14.81
C VAL A 481 -4.52 13.64 14.82
N THR A 482 -4.63 14.42 13.75
CA THR A 482 -3.70 15.53 13.48
C THR A 482 -4.32 16.89 13.78
N GLY A 483 -5.65 16.98 13.77
CA GLY A 483 -6.42 18.21 13.95
C GLY A 483 -6.78 18.92 12.64
N GLU A 484 -6.32 18.43 11.48
CA GLU A 484 -6.59 19.00 10.17
C GLU A 484 -6.66 17.93 9.07
N PRO A 485 -7.17 18.26 7.87
CA PRO A 485 -7.13 17.35 6.73
C PRO A 485 -5.69 16.99 6.30
N LEU A 486 -5.53 15.98 5.45
CA LEU A 486 -4.23 15.61 4.89
C LEU A 486 -3.56 16.81 4.21
N ASP A 487 -2.31 17.12 4.49
CA ASP A 487 -1.60 18.27 3.94
C ASP A 487 -0.15 17.93 3.52
N ALA A 488 0.19 18.24 2.28
CA ALA A 488 1.51 17.95 1.71
C ALA A 488 2.68 18.71 2.37
N ARG A 489 2.41 19.82 3.09
CA ARG A 489 3.44 20.61 3.79
C ARG A 489 4.24 19.79 4.79
N TYR A 490 3.61 18.80 5.44
CA TYR A 490 4.29 17.92 6.40
C TYR A 490 5.36 17.06 5.72
N TRP A 491 5.07 16.58 4.51
CA TRP A 491 6.02 15.80 3.74
C TRP A 491 7.16 16.66 3.20
N THR A 492 6.88 17.85 2.64
CA THR A 492 7.95 18.74 2.15
C THR A 492 8.87 19.18 3.28
N ALA A 493 8.31 19.50 4.45
CA ALA A 493 9.10 19.83 5.64
C ALA A 493 9.96 18.65 6.12
N TYR A 494 9.42 17.42 6.11
CA TYR A 494 10.20 16.21 6.41
C TYR A 494 11.36 16.01 5.43
N LEU A 495 11.11 16.19 4.13
CA LEU A 495 12.17 16.08 3.13
C LEU A 495 13.27 17.11 3.35
N ASP A 496 12.92 18.38 3.63
CA ASP A 496 13.90 19.43 3.90
C ASP A 496 14.68 19.15 5.20
N GLU A 497 14.00 18.79 6.29
CA GLU A 497 14.60 18.44 7.58
C GLU A 497 15.66 17.34 7.43
N LYS A 498 15.35 16.31 6.62
CA LYS A 498 16.16 15.10 6.50
C LYS A 498 17.26 15.22 5.45
N TYR A 499 16.93 15.65 4.23
CA TYR A 499 17.82 15.52 3.08
C TYR A 499 18.74 16.71 2.89
N ARG A 500 18.35 17.93 3.29
CA ARG A 500 19.25 19.08 3.21
C ARG A 500 20.54 18.87 4.02
N PRO A 501 20.51 18.38 5.28
CA PRO A 501 21.73 18.05 6.02
C PRO A 501 22.56 16.92 5.42
N ILE A 502 21.93 15.87 4.88
CA ILE A 502 22.64 14.75 4.22
C ILE A 502 23.46 15.26 3.04
N TYR A 503 22.90 16.20 2.27
CA TYR A 503 23.52 16.72 1.06
C TYR A 503 24.31 18.03 1.27
N GLY A 504 24.18 18.67 2.44
CA GLY A 504 24.87 19.91 2.79
C GLY A 504 24.37 21.13 1.99
N ILE A 505 23.08 21.17 1.67
CA ILE A 505 22.42 22.22 0.87
C ILE A 505 21.44 23.06 1.70
#